data_AF-A0A2V8N931-F1
#
_entry.id   AF-A0A2V8N931-F1
#
_cell.length_a   1.000
_cell.length_b   1.000
_cell.length_c   1.000
_cell.angle_alpha   90.00
_cell.angle_beta   90.00
_cell.angle_gamma   90.00
#
_symmetry.space_group_name_H-M   'P 1'
#
loop_
_entity.id
_entity.type
_entity.pdbx_description
1 polymer ?
#
loop_
_entity_poly.entity_id
_entity_poly.type
_entity_poly.pdbx_seq_one_letter_code
_entity_poly.pdbx_strand_id
1 'polypeptide(L)'
;MIQKIIVIMIALFAVSAVFARAVETGGAAGRIEAAFSALIALREALTRAPGNQGTVLESISDEEFERLMRDLPGVVVNRVEVVIVDPDPEYFAELAIAHGDAADRAFFSALQATYPEAVWPVYLEQQTDYSGCTRFGSGKLVETYLEWSDFQRRFPRRYVAAARREINDVSKQLTESTCACGDVASIQDELERFLGKVKTSPVRTKVSERLQAILARRSDIRTSCTSG
;
A
#
# COMPACT_ATOMS: atom_id res chain seq x y z
N MET A 1 25.70 7.01 -17.77
CA MET A 1 26.24 6.93 -16.40
C MET A 1 25.95 8.21 -15.62
N ILE A 2 26.41 9.38 -16.07
CA ILE A 2 26.21 10.70 -15.41
C ILE A 2 24.72 11.03 -15.17
N GLN A 3 23.83 10.76 -16.12
CA GLN A 3 22.40 11.07 -16.00
C GLN A 3 21.65 10.21 -14.98
N LYS A 4 22.12 8.98 -14.69
CA LYS A 4 21.54 8.11 -13.66
C LYS A 4 21.89 8.61 -12.26
N ILE A 5 23.16 8.96 -12.06
CA ILE A 5 23.69 9.49 -10.80
C ILE A 5 23.03 10.83 -10.45
N ILE A 6 22.79 11.70 -11.44
CA ILE A 6 22.11 12.99 -11.23
C ILE A 6 20.66 12.78 -10.77
N VAL A 7 19.92 11.84 -11.36
CA VAL A 7 18.53 11.56 -10.97
C VAL A 7 18.46 10.98 -9.55
N ILE A 8 19.34 10.03 -9.23
CA ILE A 8 19.45 9.45 -7.88
C ILE A 8 19.80 10.53 -6.86
N MET A 9 20.83 11.33 -7.13
CA MET A 9 21.25 12.40 -6.22
C MET A 9 20.17 13.48 -6.03
N ILE A 10 19.47 13.90 -7.08
CA ILE A 10 18.40 14.89 -6.96
C ILE A 10 17.23 14.33 -6.14
N ALA A 11 16.86 13.06 -6.37
CA ALA A 11 15.78 12.40 -5.65
C ALA A 11 16.15 12.17 -4.18
N LEU A 12 17.37 11.71 -3.88
CA LEU A 12 17.90 11.60 -2.51
C LEU A 12 17.95 12.95 -1.81
N PHE A 13 18.53 13.99 -2.43
CA PHE A 13 18.60 15.31 -1.80
C PHE A 13 17.21 15.88 -1.50
N ALA A 14 16.24 15.68 -2.40
CA ALA A 14 14.87 16.13 -2.17
C ALA A 14 14.20 15.37 -1.02
N VAL A 15 14.37 14.05 -0.94
CA VAL A 15 13.73 13.22 0.08
C VAL A 15 14.40 13.41 1.44
N SER A 16 15.72 13.27 1.54
CA SER A 16 16.45 13.42 2.80
C SER A 16 16.32 14.83 3.37
N ALA A 17 16.30 15.88 2.54
CA ALA A 17 16.07 17.25 3.02
C ALA A 17 14.62 17.49 3.46
N VAL A 18 13.64 16.82 2.85
CA VAL A 18 12.23 16.92 3.26
C VAL A 18 11.96 16.11 4.52
N PHE A 19 12.57 14.93 4.67
CA PHE A 19 12.51 14.11 5.89
C PHE A 19 13.19 14.80 7.07
N ALA A 20 14.43 15.27 6.90
CA ALA A 20 15.14 16.02 7.93
C ALA A 20 14.34 17.27 8.37
N ARG A 21 13.77 18.02 7.42
CA ARG A 21 12.92 19.17 7.75
C ARG A 21 11.58 18.82 8.39
N ALA A 22 10.97 17.70 8.02
CA ALA A 22 9.73 17.22 8.64
C ALA A 22 9.95 16.85 10.11
N VAL A 23 11.10 16.26 10.43
CA VAL A 23 11.52 15.89 11.80
C VAL A 23 11.98 17.11 12.61
N GLU A 24 12.80 18.00 12.03
CA GLU A 24 13.47 19.09 12.78
C GLU A 24 12.55 20.24 13.22
N THR A 25 11.37 20.40 12.61
CA THR A 25 10.58 21.64 12.78
C THR A 25 9.11 21.41 13.12
N GLY A 26 8.82 20.35 13.90
CA GLY A 26 7.50 19.79 14.20
C GLY A 26 6.28 20.74 14.21
N GLY A 27 5.15 20.23 13.72
CA GLY A 27 3.81 20.83 13.93
C GLY A 27 3.23 21.70 12.81
N ALA A 28 3.89 21.88 11.66
CA ALA A 28 3.27 22.54 10.52
C ALA A 28 2.45 21.55 9.68
N ALA A 29 1.15 21.85 9.49
CA ALA A 29 0.21 21.02 8.73
C ALA A 29 0.75 20.66 7.33
N GLY A 30 0.62 19.39 6.95
CA GLY A 30 0.97 18.89 5.61
C GLY A 30 2.45 18.60 5.38
N ARG A 31 3.33 18.75 6.38
CA ARG A 31 4.77 18.42 6.22
C ARG A 31 5.04 16.93 6.10
N ILE A 32 4.41 16.11 6.94
CA ILE A 32 4.56 14.65 6.85
C ILE A 32 3.94 14.16 5.53
N GLU A 33 2.83 14.74 5.10
CA GLU A 33 2.25 14.47 3.78
C GLU A 33 3.19 14.83 2.63
N ALA A 34 3.92 15.94 2.73
CA ALA A 34 4.93 16.31 1.74
C ALA A 34 6.11 15.32 1.73
N ALA A 35 6.58 14.86 2.90
CA ALA A 35 7.62 13.84 3.00
C ALA A 35 7.18 12.50 2.38
N PHE A 36 5.96 12.06 2.70
CA PHE A 36 5.35 10.90 2.08
C PHE A 36 5.21 11.05 0.56
N SER A 37 4.77 12.21 0.08
CA SER A 37 4.65 12.46 -1.36
C SER A 37 6.01 12.44 -2.07
N ALA A 38 7.06 12.97 -1.43
CA ALA A 38 8.41 12.89 -1.95
C ALA A 38 8.92 11.44 -2.00
N LEU A 39 8.58 10.62 -1.00
CA LEU A 39 8.89 9.19 -1.01
C LEU A 39 8.20 8.45 -2.15
N ILE A 40 6.93 8.74 -2.45
CA ILE A 40 6.24 8.15 -3.61
C ILE A 40 6.94 8.53 -4.92
N ALA A 41 7.36 9.78 -5.08
CA ALA A 41 8.11 10.20 -6.26
C ALA A 41 9.48 9.51 -6.36
N LEU A 42 10.14 9.28 -5.22
CA LEU A 42 11.40 8.53 -5.15
C LEU A 42 11.19 7.06 -5.54
N ARG A 43 10.15 6.40 -5.02
CA ARG A 43 9.77 5.04 -5.44
C ARG A 43 9.67 4.98 -6.96
N GLU A 44 8.90 5.87 -7.57
CA GLU A 44 8.73 5.91 -9.03
C GLU A 44 10.04 6.15 -9.80
N ALA A 45 10.97 6.92 -9.23
CA ALA A 45 12.28 7.15 -9.84
C ALA A 45 13.19 5.92 -9.73
N LEU A 46 13.18 5.23 -8.58
CA LEU A 46 14.03 4.07 -8.30
C LEU A 46 13.54 2.80 -9.00
N THR A 47 12.23 2.62 -9.12
CA THR A 47 11.61 1.45 -9.77
C THR A 47 11.47 1.60 -11.28
N ARG A 48 11.84 2.76 -11.84
CA ARG A 48 11.83 2.98 -13.29
C ARG A 48 12.89 2.10 -13.97
N ALA A 49 12.50 1.38 -15.00
CA ALA A 49 13.40 0.62 -15.88
C ALA A 49 13.72 1.45 -17.16
N PRO A 50 14.90 2.08 -17.28
CA PRO A 50 15.28 2.77 -18.52
C PRO A 50 15.70 1.76 -19.60
N GLY A 51 14.79 1.46 -20.54
CA GLY A 51 15.04 0.57 -21.68
C GLY A 51 15.01 -0.92 -21.29
N ASN A 52 15.87 -1.75 -21.91
CA ASN A 52 16.00 -3.18 -21.59
C ASN A 52 16.93 -3.45 -20.38
N GLN A 53 17.17 -2.46 -19.52
CA GLN A 53 17.92 -2.63 -18.29
C GLN A 53 16.96 -2.79 -17.12
N GLY A 54 17.37 -3.51 -16.08
CA GLY A 54 16.66 -3.55 -14.79
C GLY A 54 16.41 -2.14 -14.24
N THR A 55 15.67 -2.07 -13.14
CA THR A 55 15.33 -0.81 -12.48
C THR A 55 16.58 -0.01 -12.11
N VAL A 56 16.40 1.29 -11.87
CA VAL A 56 17.50 2.14 -11.36
C VAL A 56 18.09 1.51 -10.10
N LEU A 57 17.26 1.00 -9.19
CA LEU A 57 17.67 0.36 -7.94
C LEU A 57 18.49 -0.93 -8.14
N GLU A 58 18.20 -1.73 -9.16
CA GLU A 58 18.99 -2.91 -9.51
C GLU A 58 20.32 -2.55 -10.18
N SER A 59 20.43 -1.32 -10.71
CA SER A 59 21.60 -0.88 -11.48
C SER A 59 22.67 -0.13 -10.66
N ILE A 60 22.40 0.16 -9.38
CA ILE A 60 23.36 0.81 -8.47
C ILE A 60 24.25 -0.22 -7.77
N SER A 61 25.48 0.18 -7.41
CA SER A 61 26.41 -0.69 -6.70
C SER A 61 25.95 -0.97 -5.25
N ASP A 62 26.55 -1.97 -4.61
CA ASP A 62 26.27 -2.27 -3.19
C ASP A 62 26.63 -1.09 -2.28
N GLU A 63 27.72 -0.37 -2.57
CA GLU A 63 28.12 0.82 -1.80
C GLU A 63 27.20 2.02 -2.03
N GLU A 64 26.58 2.12 -3.21
CA GLU A 64 25.55 3.13 -3.50
C GLU A 64 24.23 2.77 -2.80
N PHE A 65 23.87 1.49 -2.79
CA PHE A 65 22.69 0.99 -2.09
C PHE A 65 22.80 1.17 -0.58
N GLU A 66 23.95 0.83 0.02
CA GLU A 66 24.21 1.04 1.45
C GLU A 66 24.15 2.53 1.84
N ARG A 67 24.60 3.43 0.95
CA ARG A 67 24.43 4.88 1.14
C ARG A 67 22.98 5.30 1.09
N LEU A 68 22.26 4.83 0.06
CA LEU A 68 20.83 5.08 -0.10
C LEU A 68 20.03 4.67 1.15
N MET A 69 20.32 3.50 1.73
CA MET A 69 19.65 3.01 2.93
C MET A 69 19.91 3.87 4.17
N ARG A 70 21.11 4.43 4.33
CA ARG A 70 21.41 5.34 5.44
C ARG A 70 20.72 6.69 5.32
N ASP A 71 20.50 7.15 4.08
CA ASP A 71 19.93 8.46 3.80
C ASP A 71 18.39 8.47 3.77
N LEU A 72 17.76 7.28 3.86
CA LEU A 72 16.31 7.08 3.77
C LEU A 72 15.74 6.33 4.99
N PRO A 73 15.79 6.93 6.20
CA PRO A 73 15.12 6.32 7.35
C PRO A 73 13.60 6.22 7.10
N GLY A 74 13.00 5.12 7.56
CA GLY A 74 11.56 4.88 7.41
C GLY A 74 11.12 4.42 6.03
N VAL A 75 12.05 3.85 5.24
CA VAL A 75 11.76 3.29 3.92
C VAL A 75 12.15 1.81 3.90
N VAL A 76 11.20 0.96 3.51
CA VAL A 76 11.45 -0.45 3.22
C VAL A 76 11.91 -0.55 1.77
N VAL A 77 13.11 -1.09 1.57
CA VAL A 77 13.71 -1.25 0.24
C VAL A 77 14.10 -2.70 0.01
N ASN A 78 13.61 -3.29 -1.07
CA ASN A 78 14.09 -4.56 -1.61
C ASN A 78 14.55 -4.34 -3.05
N ARG A 79 15.68 -4.94 -3.44
CA ARG A 79 16.20 -4.90 -4.82
C ARG A 79 16.52 -6.29 -5.37
N VAL A 80 16.17 -7.34 -4.63
CA VAL A 80 16.42 -8.73 -4.99
C VAL A 80 15.08 -9.40 -5.23
N GLU A 81 14.92 -10.04 -6.39
CA GLU A 81 13.72 -10.74 -6.88
C GLU A 81 12.49 -9.85 -7.12
N VAL A 82 12.13 -8.98 -6.17
CA VAL A 82 11.06 -7.98 -6.30
C VAL A 82 11.59 -6.62 -5.86
N VAL A 83 11.57 -5.66 -6.77
CA VAL A 83 11.99 -4.28 -6.48
C VAL A 83 10.88 -3.57 -5.70
N ILE A 84 11.14 -3.26 -4.44
CA ILE A 84 10.23 -2.59 -3.51
C ILE A 84 10.91 -1.33 -2.98
N VAL A 85 10.16 -0.23 -2.98
CA VAL A 85 10.50 1.00 -2.26
C VAL A 85 9.20 1.52 -1.69
N ASP A 86 8.96 1.30 -0.41
CA ASP A 86 7.70 1.65 0.24
C ASP A 86 7.95 2.28 1.61
N PRO A 87 7.02 3.12 2.11
CA PRO A 87 7.11 3.65 3.47
C PRO A 87 7.08 2.50 4.48
N ASP A 88 7.92 2.59 5.51
CA ASP A 88 7.77 1.77 6.71
C ASP A 88 6.53 2.26 7.48
N PRO A 89 5.45 1.46 7.56
CA PRO A 89 4.21 1.90 8.18
C PRO A 89 4.36 2.19 9.67
N GLU A 90 5.22 1.47 10.39
CA GLU A 90 5.46 1.67 11.82
C GLU A 90 6.23 2.96 12.04
N TYR A 91 7.33 3.17 11.31
CA TYR A 91 8.13 4.39 11.42
C TYR A 91 7.29 5.65 11.19
N PHE A 92 6.48 5.65 10.13
CA PHE A 92 5.66 6.82 9.82
C PHE A 92 4.48 7.02 10.79
N ALA A 93 3.95 5.94 11.37
CA ALA A 93 2.95 6.04 12.44
C ALA A 93 3.55 6.72 13.68
N GLU A 94 4.74 6.33 14.10
CA GLU A 94 5.46 6.98 15.21
C GLU A 94 5.76 8.45 14.91
N LEU A 95 6.23 8.75 13.69
CA LEU A 95 6.49 10.12 13.26
C LEU A 95 5.21 10.99 13.29
N ALA A 96 4.08 10.43 12.84
CA ALA A 96 2.80 11.13 12.85
C ALA A 96 2.24 11.33 14.27
N ILE A 97 2.47 10.37 15.18
CA ILE A 97 2.13 10.52 16.60
C ILE A 97 2.94 11.66 17.22
N ALA A 98 4.25 11.70 16.97
CA ALA A 98 5.16 12.68 17.56
C ALA A 98 4.97 14.09 17.00
N HIS A 99 4.74 14.23 15.70
CA HIS A 99 4.85 15.52 15.00
C HIS A 99 3.70 15.86 14.04
N GLY A 100 2.81 14.91 13.79
CA GLY A 100 1.74 15.06 12.80
C GLY A 100 0.51 15.79 13.31
N ASP A 101 -0.35 16.19 12.38
CA ASP A 101 -1.70 16.63 12.69
C ASP A 101 -2.70 15.45 12.75
N ALA A 102 -3.99 15.75 12.89
CA ALA A 102 -5.02 14.72 12.98
C ALA A 102 -5.17 13.89 11.69
N ALA A 103 -4.89 14.48 10.52
CA ALA A 103 -4.92 13.76 9.25
C ALA A 103 -3.70 12.85 9.14
N ASP A 104 -2.52 13.33 9.52
CA ASP A 104 -1.29 12.52 9.47
C ASP A 104 -1.44 11.29 10.38
N ARG A 105 -1.88 11.47 11.63
CA ARG A 105 -2.11 10.33 12.56
C ARG A 105 -3.13 9.33 12.03
N ALA A 106 -4.23 9.81 11.48
CA ALA A 106 -5.27 8.92 10.94
C ALA A 106 -4.78 8.16 9.71
N PHE A 107 -4.03 8.82 8.82
CA PHE A 107 -3.49 8.21 7.61
C PHE A 107 -2.51 7.08 7.94
N PHE A 108 -1.51 7.35 8.78
CA PHE A 108 -0.48 6.35 9.09
C PHE A 108 -0.98 5.25 10.04
N SER A 109 -1.97 5.54 10.88
CA SER A 109 -2.67 4.49 11.62
C SER A 109 -3.41 3.53 10.68
N ALA A 110 -4.11 4.05 9.66
CA ALA A 110 -4.77 3.21 8.65
C ALA A 110 -3.76 2.44 7.80
N LEU A 111 -2.61 3.06 7.47
CA LEU A 111 -1.52 2.42 6.74
C LEU A 111 -0.93 1.26 7.53
N GLN A 112 -0.55 1.47 8.79
CA GLN A 112 -0.02 0.43 9.67
C GLN A 112 -1.03 -0.70 9.92
N ALA A 113 -2.31 -0.37 10.07
CA ALA A 113 -3.37 -1.37 10.19
C ALA A 113 -3.56 -2.21 8.92
N THR A 114 -3.30 -1.62 7.75
CA THR A 114 -3.33 -2.32 6.46
C THR A 114 -2.08 -3.18 6.29
N TYR A 115 -0.93 -2.68 6.72
CA TYR A 115 0.39 -3.24 6.45
C TYR A 115 1.19 -3.47 7.75
N PRO A 116 0.76 -4.41 8.62
CA PRO A 116 1.37 -4.57 9.95
C PRO A 116 2.78 -5.16 9.90
N GLU A 117 3.12 -5.92 8.86
CA GLU A 117 4.40 -6.62 8.70
C GLU A 117 5.13 -6.15 7.43
N ALA A 118 5.13 -4.83 7.19
CA ALA A 118 5.74 -4.13 6.05
C ALA A 118 4.92 -4.07 4.76
N VAL A 119 5.13 -4.95 3.78
CA VAL A 119 4.67 -4.69 2.38
C VAL A 119 3.42 -5.47 1.98
N TRP A 120 3.10 -6.51 2.74
CA TRP A 120 1.93 -7.35 2.48
C TRP A 120 0.72 -6.82 3.24
N PRO A 121 -0.40 -6.54 2.56
CA PRO A 121 -1.60 -6.10 3.24
C PRO A 121 -2.23 -7.26 4.03
N VAL A 122 -2.82 -6.94 5.18
CA VAL A 122 -3.37 -7.89 6.17
C VAL A 122 -4.46 -8.82 5.61
N TYR A 123 -5.06 -8.47 4.48
CA TYR A 123 -6.07 -9.27 3.77
C TYR A 123 -5.50 -10.21 2.70
N LEU A 124 -4.17 -10.28 2.55
CA LEU A 124 -3.49 -11.27 1.72
C LEU A 124 -2.72 -12.27 2.59
N GLU A 125 -2.60 -13.50 2.09
CA GLU A 125 -1.66 -14.49 2.61
C GLU A 125 -0.54 -14.63 1.60
N GLN A 126 0.67 -14.30 2.03
CA GLN A 126 1.86 -14.47 1.21
C GLN A 126 2.13 -15.96 1.00
N GLN A 127 2.31 -16.36 -0.26
CA GLN A 127 2.64 -17.75 -0.62
C GLN A 127 4.02 -17.86 -1.27
N THR A 128 4.47 -16.80 -1.94
CA THR A 128 5.82 -16.65 -2.47
C THR A 128 6.31 -15.21 -2.24
N ASP A 129 7.52 -14.87 -2.68
CA ASP A 129 8.06 -13.52 -2.56
C ASP A 129 7.31 -12.46 -3.40
N TYR A 130 6.49 -12.88 -4.37
CA TYR A 130 5.75 -11.97 -5.26
C TYR A 130 4.26 -12.32 -5.45
N SER A 131 3.79 -13.41 -4.84
CA SER A 131 2.42 -13.89 -5.03
C SER A 131 1.76 -14.31 -3.72
N GLY A 132 0.44 -14.16 -3.67
CA GLY A 132 -0.38 -14.60 -2.55
C GLY A 132 -1.83 -14.79 -2.96
N CYS A 133 -2.62 -15.26 -2.00
CA CYS A 133 -4.07 -15.42 -2.14
C CYS A 133 -4.81 -14.43 -1.23
N THR A 134 -6.07 -14.15 -1.57
CA THR A 134 -6.92 -13.28 -0.75
C THR A 134 -7.52 -14.05 0.43
N ARG A 135 -7.39 -13.48 1.64
CA ARG A 135 -7.91 -14.03 2.90
C ARG A 135 -9.37 -13.61 3.15
N PHE A 136 -10.28 -14.10 2.31
CA PHE A 136 -11.71 -13.96 2.54
C PHE A 136 -12.16 -14.63 3.85
N GLY A 137 -13.19 -14.08 4.49
CA GLY A 137 -13.83 -14.59 5.72
C GLY A 137 -13.20 -14.01 6.99
N SER A 138 -12.06 -13.35 6.88
CA SER A 138 -11.37 -12.70 8.00
C SER A 138 -12.06 -11.40 8.45
N GLY A 139 -12.87 -10.79 7.60
CA GLY A 139 -13.40 -9.44 7.77
C GLY A 139 -12.41 -8.32 7.44
N LYS A 140 -11.15 -8.65 7.13
CA LYS A 140 -10.10 -7.65 6.93
C LYS A 140 -10.28 -6.82 5.68
N LEU A 141 -10.82 -7.39 4.58
CA LEU A 141 -11.15 -6.59 3.41
C LEU A 141 -12.21 -5.54 3.76
N VAL A 142 -13.25 -5.93 4.49
CA VAL A 142 -14.31 -5.00 4.89
C VAL A 142 -13.79 -3.94 5.85
N GLU A 143 -12.99 -4.31 6.84
CA GLU A 143 -12.37 -3.38 7.80
C GLU A 143 -11.48 -2.36 7.07
N THR A 144 -10.57 -2.82 6.22
CA THR A 144 -9.67 -1.94 5.47
C THR A 144 -10.44 -1.02 4.52
N TYR A 145 -11.47 -1.51 3.83
CA TYR A 145 -12.32 -0.66 2.97
C TYR A 145 -12.98 0.47 3.77
N LEU A 146 -13.54 0.15 4.94
CA LEU A 146 -14.23 1.10 5.79
C LEU A 146 -13.26 2.13 6.39
N GLU A 147 -12.10 1.69 6.86
CA GLU A 147 -11.07 2.56 7.43
C GLU A 147 -10.62 3.62 6.43
N TRP A 148 -10.24 3.22 5.22
CA TRP A 148 -9.80 4.17 4.18
C TRP A 148 -10.94 5.04 3.66
N SER A 149 -12.16 4.50 3.56
CA SER A 149 -13.33 5.30 3.20
C SER A 149 -13.66 6.35 4.26
N ASP A 150 -13.55 6.01 5.54
CA ASP A 150 -13.74 6.95 6.65
C ASP A 150 -12.67 8.03 6.67
N PHE A 151 -11.40 7.63 6.50
CA PHE A 151 -10.28 8.56 6.38
C PHE A 151 -10.55 9.60 5.27
N GLN A 152 -10.84 9.14 4.06
CA GLN A 152 -11.06 10.02 2.91
C GLN A 152 -12.29 10.93 3.09
N ARG A 153 -13.30 10.48 3.83
CA ARG A 153 -14.48 11.29 4.18
C ARG A 153 -14.14 12.38 5.20
N ARG A 154 -13.33 12.07 6.22
CA ARG A 154 -12.93 12.99 7.29
C ARG A 154 -11.89 14.00 6.80
N PHE A 155 -11.00 13.60 5.91
CA PHE A 155 -9.90 14.41 5.40
C PHE A 155 -9.90 14.47 3.87
N PRO A 156 -10.93 15.04 3.23
CA PRO A 156 -11.16 14.93 1.78
C PRO A 156 -10.09 15.57 0.89
N ARG A 157 -9.15 16.33 1.47
CA ARG A 157 -8.06 17.02 0.77
C ARG A 157 -6.66 16.55 1.18
N ARG A 158 -6.56 15.52 2.03
CA ARG A 158 -5.29 15.02 2.55
C ARG A 158 -5.07 13.60 2.04
N TYR A 159 -3.86 13.30 1.59
CA TYR A 159 -3.41 12.00 1.10
C TYR A 159 -4.32 11.37 0.03
N VAL A 160 -5.00 12.20 -0.76
CA VAL A 160 -6.12 11.77 -1.61
C VAL A 160 -5.75 10.65 -2.58
N ALA A 161 -4.57 10.75 -3.20
CA ALA A 161 -4.11 9.74 -4.16
C ALA A 161 -3.81 8.40 -3.48
N ALA A 162 -3.18 8.43 -2.30
CA ALA A 162 -2.82 7.23 -1.55
C ALA A 162 -4.06 6.55 -0.97
N ALA A 163 -4.92 7.26 -0.25
CA ALA A 163 -6.14 6.68 0.30
C ALA A 163 -7.06 6.10 -0.80
N ARG A 164 -7.14 6.74 -1.97
CA ARG A 164 -7.86 6.17 -3.12
C ARG A 164 -7.23 4.90 -3.66
N ARG A 165 -5.90 4.79 -3.67
CA ARG A 165 -5.20 3.57 -4.07
C ARG A 165 -5.61 2.42 -3.16
N GLU A 166 -5.55 2.62 -1.84
CA GLU A 166 -5.93 1.60 -0.86
C GLU A 166 -7.39 1.16 -0.99
N ILE A 167 -8.32 2.12 -1.14
CA ILE A 167 -9.74 1.81 -1.41
C ILE A 167 -9.87 0.98 -2.69
N ASN A 168 -9.17 1.35 -3.76
CA ASN A 168 -9.24 0.65 -5.04
C ASN A 168 -8.65 -0.75 -4.96
N ASP A 169 -7.55 -0.94 -4.25
CA ASP A 169 -6.89 -2.25 -4.14
C ASP A 169 -7.76 -3.23 -3.35
N VAL A 170 -8.33 -2.81 -2.22
CA VAL A 170 -9.35 -3.61 -1.50
C VAL A 170 -10.58 -3.86 -2.36
N SER A 171 -11.05 -2.85 -3.11
CA SER A 171 -12.19 -3.02 -4.01
C SER A 171 -11.92 -4.08 -5.08
N LYS A 172 -10.73 -4.09 -5.68
CA LYS A 172 -10.31 -5.12 -6.64
C LYS A 172 -10.25 -6.50 -6.00
N GLN A 173 -9.77 -6.63 -4.76
CA GLN A 173 -9.82 -7.92 -4.07
C GLN A 173 -11.27 -8.42 -3.92
N LEU A 174 -12.18 -7.53 -3.53
CA LEU A 174 -13.59 -7.85 -3.37
C LEU A 174 -14.33 -8.12 -4.69
N THR A 175 -13.90 -7.53 -5.81
CA THR A 175 -14.65 -7.60 -7.08
C THR A 175 -13.98 -8.38 -8.20
N GLU A 176 -12.68 -8.62 -8.12
CA GLU A 176 -11.86 -9.10 -9.25
C GLU A 176 -10.88 -10.24 -8.85
N SER A 177 -10.54 -10.44 -7.58
CA SER A 177 -9.57 -11.50 -7.18
C SER A 177 -10.08 -12.91 -7.45
N THR A 178 -9.33 -13.70 -8.22
CA THR A 178 -9.68 -15.08 -8.60
C THR A 178 -9.01 -16.16 -7.74
N CYS A 179 -8.25 -15.78 -6.71
CA CYS A 179 -7.47 -16.71 -5.88
C CYS A 179 -7.78 -16.49 -4.40
N ALA A 180 -8.54 -17.39 -3.80
CA ALA A 180 -8.87 -17.36 -2.38
C ALA A 180 -8.04 -18.38 -1.59
N CYS A 181 -7.56 -17.98 -0.41
CA CYS A 181 -6.86 -18.90 0.50
C CYS A 181 -7.82 -19.91 1.13
N GLY A 182 -9.04 -19.45 1.44
CA GLY A 182 -10.08 -20.25 2.07
C GLY A 182 -11.01 -20.97 1.09
N ASP A 183 -12.12 -21.42 1.64
CA ASP A 183 -13.19 -22.11 0.94
C ASP A 183 -14.29 -21.16 0.44
N VAL A 184 -15.31 -21.72 -0.21
CA VAL A 184 -16.47 -20.97 -0.73
C VAL A 184 -17.23 -20.25 0.39
N ALA A 185 -17.36 -20.88 1.57
CA ALA A 185 -18.09 -20.31 2.69
C ALA A 185 -17.41 -19.03 3.21
N SER A 186 -16.08 -19.05 3.30
CA SER A 186 -15.28 -17.89 3.70
C SER A 186 -15.43 -16.72 2.72
N ILE A 187 -15.49 -17.01 1.42
CA ILE A 187 -15.75 -16.00 0.39
C ILE A 187 -17.15 -15.40 0.55
N GLN A 188 -18.18 -16.25 0.72
CA GLN A 188 -19.55 -15.79 0.92
C GLN A 188 -19.66 -14.89 2.16
N ASP A 189 -19.10 -15.30 3.30
CA ASP A 189 -19.14 -14.53 4.54
C ASP A 189 -18.54 -13.12 4.38
N GLU A 190 -17.40 -13.00 3.70
CA GLU A 190 -16.77 -11.69 3.48
C GLU A 190 -17.63 -10.76 2.62
N LEU A 191 -18.20 -11.27 1.52
CA LEU A 191 -19.01 -10.48 0.61
C LEU A 191 -20.34 -10.08 1.26
N GLU A 192 -20.97 -11.01 2.00
CA GLU A 192 -22.16 -10.71 2.78
C GLU A 192 -21.88 -9.67 3.86
N ARG A 193 -20.75 -9.79 4.56
CA ARG A 193 -20.30 -8.80 5.55
C ARG A 193 -20.09 -7.42 4.91
N PHE A 194 -19.49 -7.36 3.72
CA PHE A 194 -19.34 -6.11 2.97
C PHE A 194 -20.72 -5.50 2.67
N LEU A 195 -21.64 -6.29 2.11
CA LEU A 195 -23.00 -5.84 1.81
C LEU A 195 -23.80 -5.50 3.08
N GLY A 196 -23.47 -6.10 4.22
CA GLY A 196 -24.03 -5.77 5.52
C GLY A 196 -23.61 -4.39 6.00
N LYS A 197 -22.30 -4.07 5.94
CA LYS A 197 -21.73 -2.83 6.49
C LYS A 197 -21.76 -1.64 5.52
N VAL A 198 -21.54 -1.86 4.23
CA VAL A 198 -21.41 -0.79 3.22
C VAL A 198 -22.75 -0.54 2.54
N LYS A 199 -23.48 0.49 2.98
CA LYS A 199 -24.82 0.81 2.45
C LYS A 199 -24.79 1.56 1.12
N THR A 200 -23.79 2.41 0.91
CA THR A 200 -23.68 3.25 -0.29
C THR A 200 -22.24 3.22 -0.79
N SER A 201 -22.02 2.57 -1.94
CA SER A 201 -20.72 2.53 -2.63
C SER A 201 -20.89 2.04 -4.06
N PRO A 202 -20.14 2.57 -5.05
CA PRO A 202 -20.09 2.02 -6.41
C PRO A 202 -19.66 0.55 -6.46
N VAL A 203 -18.89 0.10 -5.47
CA VAL A 203 -18.34 -1.27 -5.37
C VAL A 203 -19.43 -2.28 -5.00
N ARG A 204 -20.49 -1.83 -4.33
CA ARG A 204 -21.57 -2.67 -3.79
C ARG A 204 -22.27 -3.50 -4.86
N THR A 205 -22.54 -2.92 -6.03
CA THR A 205 -23.21 -3.64 -7.14
C THR A 205 -22.36 -4.81 -7.61
N LYS A 206 -21.06 -4.59 -7.87
CA LYS A 206 -20.13 -5.65 -8.29
C LYS A 206 -19.96 -6.73 -7.22
N VAL A 207 -19.90 -6.36 -5.94
CA VAL A 207 -19.84 -7.33 -4.83
C VAL A 207 -21.11 -8.18 -4.75
N SER A 208 -22.27 -7.55 -4.93
CA SER A 208 -23.55 -8.27 -4.98
C SER A 208 -23.61 -9.25 -6.15
N GLU A 209 -23.18 -8.83 -7.34
CA GLU A 209 -23.11 -9.70 -8.53
C GLU A 209 -22.16 -10.88 -8.31
N ARG A 210 -20.99 -10.62 -7.70
CA ARG A 210 -20.01 -11.66 -7.37
C ARG A 210 -20.56 -12.67 -6.37
N LEU A 211 -21.25 -12.21 -5.32
CA LEU A 211 -21.93 -13.09 -4.37
C LEU A 211 -22.98 -13.97 -5.08
N GLN A 212 -23.79 -13.39 -5.98
CA GLN A 212 -24.76 -14.15 -6.76
C GLN A 212 -24.08 -15.18 -7.68
N ALA A 213 -22.93 -14.86 -8.29
CA ALA A 213 -22.17 -15.80 -9.10
C ALA A 213 -21.65 -16.98 -8.26
N ILE A 214 -21.19 -16.73 -7.03
CA ILE A 214 -20.76 -17.78 -6.09
C ILE A 214 -21.94 -18.68 -5.70
N LEU A 215 -23.07 -18.11 -5.31
CA LEU A 215 -24.29 -18.86 -4.95
C LEU A 215 -24.80 -19.70 -6.12
N ALA A 216 -24.71 -19.18 -7.35
CA ALA A 216 -25.08 -19.89 -8.57
C ALA A 216 -24.01 -20.91 -9.04
N ARG A 217 -22.89 -21.06 -8.34
CA ARG A 217 -21.74 -21.92 -8.74
C ARG A 217 -21.17 -21.57 -10.12
N ARG A 218 -21.15 -20.27 -10.46
CA ARG A 218 -20.60 -19.71 -11.70
C ARG A 218 -19.40 -18.79 -11.47
N SER A 219 -18.89 -18.74 -10.24
CA SER A 219 -17.72 -17.95 -9.89
C SER A 219 -16.45 -18.56 -10.49
N ASP A 220 -15.52 -17.70 -10.89
CA ASP A 220 -14.18 -18.04 -11.36
C ASP A 220 -13.13 -18.10 -10.22
N ILE A 221 -13.54 -17.82 -8.98
CA ILE A 221 -12.64 -17.90 -7.83
C ILE A 221 -12.22 -19.34 -7.57
N ARG A 222 -10.91 -19.58 -7.56
CA ARG A 222 -10.30 -20.82 -7.08
C ARG A 222 -10.15 -20.76 -5.56
N THR A 223 -10.67 -21.76 -4.86
CA THR A 223 -10.52 -21.94 -3.41
C THR A 223 -9.24 -22.69 -3.07
N SER A 224 -8.68 -22.49 -1.87
CA SER A 224 -7.40 -23.09 -1.45
C SER A 224 -6.32 -22.91 -2.52
N CYS A 225 -6.33 -21.74 -3.15
CA CYS A 225 -5.54 -21.45 -4.32
C CYS A 225 -4.08 -21.17 -3.93
N THR A 226 -3.14 -21.76 -4.66
CA THR A 226 -1.74 -21.31 -4.70
C THR A 226 -1.56 -20.41 -5.91
N SER A 227 -1.18 -19.15 -5.69
CA SER A 227 -0.88 -18.22 -6.76
C SER A 227 0.51 -18.51 -7.34
N GLY A 228 0.56 -18.91 -8.60
CA GLY A 228 1.77 -19.17 -9.39
C GLY A 228 1.42 -19.31 -10.85
#